data_AF-A0A1F8M4L2-F1
#
_entry.id   AF-A0A1F8M4L2-F1
#
_cell.length_a   1.000
_cell.length_b   1.000
_cell.length_c   1.000
_cell.angle_alpha   90.00
_cell.angle_beta   90.00
_cell.angle_gamma   90.00
#
_symmetry.space_group_name_H-M   'P 1'
#
loop_
_entity.id
_entity.type
_entity.pdbx_description
1 polymer ?
#
loop_
_entity_poly.entity_id
_entity_poly.type
_entity_poly.pdbx_seq_one_letter_code
_entity_poly.pdbx_strand_id
1 'polypeptide(L)'
;MGKTITMETRKINSITVVYDPGEQETVDIISDTVERSLLRIHESWGLGNPHDCWIYVMTSWQEFFFQSAPWLWRILLAITFPFWYSRARRTWPYSAAWTLRVGGRVAIGIKPPRLLEVSDKSIGVLMFIEEKDVKIKLSHLTCHELTHACSVHLKLPAWLNEGIAAVTVDRLLEKQTIRSDSLELLRKFKTKEKPPTYQKLSRLDAEAIAYYGVLGYWFVKYLEDVRPGFLKQLFSSPPVSRIFDKVIAAELDIELDSLWSKVPGMIFAYFEMTEPGTGAE
;
A
#
# COMPACT_ATOMS: atom_id res chain seq x y z
N MET A 1 -18.63 22.63 -23.88
CA MET A 1 -17.40 22.29 -24.62
C MET A 1 -16.24 22.40 -23.65
N GLY A 2 -15.76 21.28 -23.11
CA GLY A 2 -14.63 21.27 -22.16
C GLY A 2 -13.33 21.57 -22.89
N LYS A 3 -12.51 22.46 -22.33
CA LYS A 3 -11.16 22.74 -22.78
C LYS A 3 -10.38 21.41 -22.74
N THR A 4 -9.82 20.96 -23.86
CA THR A 4 -8.91 19.81 -23.87
C THR A 4 -7.66 20.23 -23.11
N ILE A 5 -7.58 19.85 -21.83
CA ILE A 5 -6.36 20.05 -21.03
C ILE A 5 -5.34 19.05 -21.57
N THR A 6 -4.20 19.57 -22.03
CA THR A 6 -3.09 18.71 -22.44
C THR A 6 -2.34 18.32 -21.18
N MET A 7 -2.30 17.03 -20.87
CA MET A 7 -1.54 16.51 -19.73
C MET A 7 -0.05 16.76 -19.94
N GLU A 8 0.65 17.14 -18.88
CA GLU A 8 2.10 17.24 -18.85
C GLU A 8 2.72 15.94 -18.34
N THR A 9 3.99 15.74 -18.70
CA THR A 9 4.77 14.56 -18.27
C THR A 9 6.15 14.96 -17.79
N ARG A 10 6.58 14.39 -16.66
CA ARG A 10 7.92 14.51 -16.12
C ARG A 10 8.52 13.12 -15.94
N LYS A 11 9.78 12.93 -16.34
CA LYS A 11 10.49 11.65 -16.16
C LYS A 11 11.44 11.74 -14.96
N ILE A 12 11.39 10.75 -14.09
CA ILE A 12 12.26 10.61 -12.92
C ILE A 12 12.79 9.18 -12.94
N ASN A 13 14.07 8.99 -13.22
CA ASN A 13 14.66 7.67 -13.44
C ASN A 13 13.85 6.85 -14.48
N SER A 14 13.33 5.69 -14.08
CA SER A 14 12.50 4.81 -14.91
C SER A 14 10.99 5.09 -14.80
N ILE A 15 10.59 6.12 -14.06
CA ILE A 15 9.20 6.44 -13.73
C ILE A 15 8.75 7.69 -14.49
N THR A 16 7.56 7.62 -15.08
CA THR A 16 6.91 8.77 -15.73
C THR A 16 5.81 9.31 -14.83
N VAL A 17 5.87 10.59 -14.47
CA VAL A 17 4.79 11.30 -13.78
C VAL A 17 3.94 12.05 -14.79
N VAL A 18 2.62 11.86 -14.76
CA VAL A 18 1.63 12.48 -15.66
C VAL A 18 0.67 13.33 -14.83
N TYR A 19 0.43 14.57 -15.23
CA TYR A 19 -0.33 15.52 -14.41
C TYR A 19 -1.01 16.61 -15.23
N ASP A 20 -2.05 17.20 -14.65
CA ASP A 20 -2.65 18.44 -15.15
C ASP A 20 -1.70 19.62 -14.86
N PRO A 21 -1.50 20.60 -15.77
CA PRO A 21 -0.58 21.72 -15.55
C PRO A 21 -0.79 22.52 -14.24
N GLY A 22 -2.02 22.49 -13.69
CA GLY A 22 -2.34 23.12 -12.40
C GLY A 22 -1.85 22.37 -11.16
N GLU A 23 -1.29 21.16 -11.31
CA GLU A 23 -0.89 20.28 -10.21
C GLU A 23 0.63 20.22 -10.00
N GLN A 24 1.35 21.25 -10.46
CA GLN A 24 2.82 21.30 -10.46
C GLN A 24 3.43 21.08 -9.07
N GLU A 25 2.87 21.69 -8.02
CA GLU A 25 3.35 21.54 -6.64
C GLU A 25 3.25 20.08 -6.16
N THR A 26 2.14 19.40 -6.48
CA THR A 26 1.96 17.98 -6.16
C THR A 26 3.05 17.13 -6.83
N VAL A 27 3.37 17.44 -8.09
CA VAL A 27 4.40 16.72 -8.86
C VAL A 27 5.78 16.94 -8.26
N ASP A 28 6.10 18.15 -7.81
CA ASP A 28 7.40 18.43 -7.21
C ASP A 28 7.60 17.59 -5.93
N ILE A 29 6.58 17.49 -5.07
CA ILE A 29 6.61 16.65 -3.87
C ILE A 29 6.73 15.16 -4.22
N ILE A 30 5.94 14.69 -5.19
CA ILE A 30 6.04 13.30 -5.69
C ILE A 30 7.45 13.05 -6.23
N SER A 31 8.01 14.00 -6.97
CA SER A 31 9.31 13.87 -7.61
C SER A 31 10.43 13.68 -6.59
N ASP A 32 10.47 14.55 -5.58
CA ASP A 32 11.43 14.50 -4.49
C ASP A 32 11.28 13.25 -3.62
N THR A 33 10.09 12.66 -3.62
CA THR A 33 9.81 11.44 -2.85
C THR A 33 10.24 10.19 -3.60
N VAL A 34 10.04 10.13 -4.92
CA VAL A 34 10.29 8.93 -5.74
C VAL A 34 11.70 8.38 -5.52
N GLU A 35 12.73 9.22 -5.58
CA GLU A 35 14.12 8.74 -5.46
C GLU A 35 14.42 8.18 -4.07
N ARG A 36 14.00 8.91 -3.03
CA ARG A 36 14.17 8.49 -1.63
C ARG A 36 13.40 7.20 -1.36
N SER A 37 12.17 7.07 -1.87
CA SER A 37 11.37 5.86 -1.75
C SER A 37 12.03 4.67 -2.43
N LEU A 38 12.50 4.81 -3.67
CA LEU A 38 13.17 3.72 -4.38
C LEU A 38 14.42 3.24 -3.64
N LEU A 39 15.23 4.17 -3.12
CA LEU A 39 16.37 3.84 -2.27
C LEU A 39 15.94 3.06 -1.03
N ARG A 40 14.95 3.57 -0.28
CA ARG A 40 14.46 2.91 0.95
C ARG A 40 13.84 1.55 0.69
N ILE A 41 13.11 1.39 -0.41
CA ILE A 41 12.53 0.10 -0.84
C ILE A 41 13.64 -0.90 -1.14
N HIS A 42 14.67 -0.49 -1.86
CA HIS A 42 15.81 -1.34 -2.18
C HIS A 42 16.60 -1.76 -0.92
N GLU A 43 16.92 -0.80 -0.05
CA GLU A 43 17.61 -1.04 1.21
C GLU A 43 16.83 -2.03 2.09
N SER A 44 15.53 -1.78 2.24
CA SER A 44 14.62 -2.55 3.10
C SER A 44 14.39 -3.96 2.60
N TRP A 45 14.12 -4.12 1.30
CA TRP A 45 13.50 -5.34 0.76
C TRP A 45 14.30 -5.98 -0.37
N GLY A 46 15.38 -5.34 -0.83
CA GLY A 46 16.15 -5.79 -1.98
C GLY A 46 15.39 -5.68 -3.30
N LEU A 47 14.24 -5.00 -3.32
CA LEU A 47 13.42 -4.85 -4.52
C LEU A 47 14.08 -3.84 -5.46
N GLY A 48 14.09 -4.16 -6.75
CA GLY A 48 14.52 -3.25 -7.80
C GLY A 48 13.44 -2.26 -8.20
N ASN A 49 13.81 -1.31 -9.05
CA ASN A 49 12.88 -0.34 -9.61
C ASN A 49 11.77 -1.04 -10.43
N PRO A 50 10.53 -0.51 -10.42
CA PRO A 50 9.46 -1.08 -11.20
C PRO A 50 9.71 -0.84 -12.70
N HIS A 51 9.44 -1.85 -13.53
CA HIS A 51 9.50 -1.72 -14.99
C HIS A 51 8.23 -1.06 -15.54
N ASP A 52 8.39 -0.11 -16.47
CA ASP A 52 7.29 0.66 -17.10
C ASP A 52 6.26 1.17 -16.05
N CYS A 53 6.73 2.01 -15.12
CA CYS A 53 5.90 2.57 -14.05
C CYS A 53 5.51 4.02 -14.35
N TRP A 54 4.22 4.31 -14.21
CA TRP A 54 3.64 5.62 -14.47
C TRP A 54 2.88 6.09 -13.23
N ILE A 55 3.20 7.27 -12.73
CA ILE A 55 2.48 7.93 -11.64
C ILE A 55 1.59 9.00 -12.24
N TYR A 56 0.31 9.02 -11.88
CA TYR A 56 -0.67 9.99 -12.33
C TYR A 56 -1.08 10.84 -11.13
N VAL A 57 -1.02 12.17 -11.25
CA VAL A 57 -1.76 13.04 -10.33
C VAL A 57 -3.24 12.90 -10.68
N MET A 58 -3.93 12.11 -9.87
CA MET A 58 -5.23 11.52 -10.17
C MET A 58 -6.35 12.48 -9.74
N THR A 59 -6.77 13.34 -10.67
CA THR A 59 -7.89 14.29 -10.48
C THR A 59 -9.26 13.64 -10.73
N SER A 60 -9.31 12.58 -11.53
CA SER A 60 -10.48 11.78 -11.82
C SER A 60 -10.12 10.29 -11.93
N TRP A 61 -10.88 9.45 -11.24
CA TRP A 61 -10.65 8.00 -11.29
C TRP A 61 -10.92 7.41 -12.68
N GLN A 62 -11.95 7.90 -13.38
CA GLN A 62 -12.31 7.40 -14.71
C GLN A 62 -11.19 7.70 -15.70
N GLU A 63 -10.74 8.95 -15.67
CA GLU A 63 -9.64 9.41 -16.51
C GLU A 63 -8.37 8.64 -16.23
N PHE A 64 -8.03 8.43 -14.96
CA PHE A 64 -6.89 7.61 -14.57
C PHE A 64 -6.94 6.20 -15.17
N PHE A 65 -8.06 5.47 -15.08
CA PHE A 65 -8.15 4.12 -15.66
C PHE A 65 -7.97 4.12 -17.19
N PHE A 66 -8.59 5.07 -17.90
CA PHE A 66 -8.46 5.12 -19.35
C PHE A 66 -7.09 5.63 -19.81
N GLN A 67 -6.51 6.60 -19.12
CA GLN A 67 -5.20 7.15 -19.45
C GLN A 67 -4.07 6.17 -19.14
N SER A 68 -4.15 5.45 -18.02
CA SER A 68 -3.15 4.46 -17.59
C SER A 68 -3.04 3.24 -18.52
N ALA A 69 -4.12 2.90 -19.22
CA ALA A 69 -4.16 1.74 -20.08
C ALA A 69 -3.51 2.00 -21.46
N PRO A 70 -2.68 1.07 -21.97
CA PRO A 70 -2.26 1.07 -23.36
C PRO A 70 -3.46 1.00 -24.31
N TRP A 71 -3.32 1.48 -25.55
CA TRP A 71 -4.42 1.59 -26.54
C TRP A 71 -5.34 0.36 -26.62
N LEU A 72 -4.79 -0.84 -26.81
CA LEU A 72 -5.59 -2.07 -26.92
C LEU A 72 -6.34 -2.38 -25.63
N TRP A 73 -5.75 -2.07 -24.47
CA TRP A 73 -6.38 -2.23 -23.17
C TRP A 73 -7.47 -1.20 -22.92
N ARG A 74 -7.42 0.00 -23.52
CA ARG A 74 -8.51 0.99 -23.41
C ARG A 74 -9.80 0.46 -24.00
N ILE A 75 -9.72 -0.25 -25.13
CA ILE A 75 -10.90 -0.89 -25.76
C ILE A 75 -11.47 -1.96 -24.83
N LEU A 76 -10.62 -2.84 -24.29
CA LEU A 76 -11.04 -3.88 -23.34
C LEU A 76 -11.62 -3.28 -22.05
N LEU A 77 -11.03 -2.20 -21.53
CA LEU A 77 -11.56 -1.47 -20.38
C LEU A 77 -12.91 -0.85 -20.68
N ALA A 78 -13.11 -0.25 -21.86
CA ALA A 78 -14.40 0.31 -22.26
C ALA A 78 -15.50 -0.77 -22.30
N ILE A 79 -15.18 -1.95 -22.86
CA ILE A 79 -16.11 -3.09 -22.92
C ILE A 79 -16.42 -3.62 -21.52
N THR A 80 -15.41 -3.72 -20.66
CA THR A 80 -15.59 -4.27 -19.31
C THR A 80 -16.05 -3.23 -18.28
N PHE A 81 -16.04 -1.93 -18.63
CA PHE A 81 -16.31 -0.79 -17.75
C PHE A 81 -17.57 -0.96 -16.90
N PRO A 82 -18.73 -1.40 -17.45
CA PRO A 82 -19.96 -1.55 -16.67
C PRO A 82 -19.81 -2.51 -15.48
N PHE A 83 -18.96 -3.54 -15.60
CA PHE A 83 -18.78 -4.57 -14.57
C PHE A 83 -17.97 -4.08 -13.37
N TRP A 84 -17.10 -3.10 -13.55
CA TRP A 84 -16.24 -2.58 -12.47
C TRP A 84 -16.48 -1.12 -12.11
N TYR A 85 -17.32 -0.39 -12.88
CA TYR A 85 -17.73 0.99 -12.60
C TYR A 85 -18.25 1.17 -11.17
N SER A 86 -19.20 0.31 -10.77
CA SER A 86 -19.84 0.40 -9.45
C SER A 86 -18.81 0.21 -8.33
N ARG A 87 -17.87 -0.72 -8.52
CA ARG A 87 -16.76 -0.96 -7.58
C ARG A 87 -15.86 0.27 -7.47
N ALA A 88 -15.35 0.78 -8.59
CA ALA A 88 -14.43 1.92 -8.61
C ALA A 88 -15.08 3.17 -8.01
N ARG A 89 -16.36 3.43 -8.34
CA ARG A 89 -17.13 4.53 -7.77
C ARG A 89 -17.31 4.39 -6.25
N ARG A 90 -17.52 3.17 -5.74
CA ARG A 90 -17.67 2.92 -4.30
C ARG A 90 -16.35 3.10 -3.53
N THR A 91 -15.21 2.71 -4.10
CA THR A 91 -13.91 2.80 -3.42
C THR A 91 -13.27 4.17 -3.55
N TRP A 92 -13.63 4.96 -4.57
CA TRP A 92 -13.07 6.27 -4.84
C TRP A 92 -13.10 7.25 -3.64
N PRO A 93 -14.20 7.40 -2.87
CA PRO A 93 -14.22 8.34 -1.75
C PRO A 93 -13.19 8.04 -0.67
N TYR A 94 -12.91 6.76 -0.43
CA TYR A 94 -12.02 6.27 0.62
C TYR A 94 -10.55 6.17 0.21
N SER A 95 -10.30 6.01 -1.09
CA SER A 95 -8.95 5.74 -1.57
C SER A 95 -8.17 7.04 -1.77
N ALA A 96 -7.03 7.17 -1.11
CA ALA A 96 -6.12 8.31 -1.31
C ALA A 96 -5.26 8.14 -2.57
N ALA A 97 -4.92 6.90 -2.90
CA ALA A 97 -4.17 6.53 -4.08
C ALA A 97 -4.56 5.11 -4.52
N TRP A 98 -4.12 4.71 -5.72
CA TRP A 98 -4.30 3.37 -6.27
C TRP A 98 -3.07 2.92 -7.05
N THR A 99 -2.71 1.65 -6.91
CA THR A 99 -1.79 0.95 -7.82
C THR A 99 -2.55 -0.07 -8.68
N LEU A 100 -2.35 -0.01 -9.99
CA LEU A 100 -2.94 -0.90 -10.98
C LEU A 100 -1.85 -1.50 -11.86
N ARG A 101 -2.05 -2.75 -12.26
CA ARG A 101 -1.25 -3.37 -13.31
C ARG A 101 -2.13 -3.57 -14.54
N VAL A 102 -1.76 -2.94 -15.65
CA VAL A 102 -2.46 -3.04 -16.93
C VAL A 102 -1.50 -3.63 -17.96
N GLY A 103 -1.61 -4.94 -18.18
CA GLY A 103 -0.64 -5.69 -18.98
C GLY A 103 0.76 -5.69 -18.36
N GLY A 104 1.73 -5.14 -19.10
CA GLY A 104 3.11 -4.98 -18.63
C GLY A 104 3.37 -3.71 -17.81
N ARG A 105 2.44 -2.74 -17.84
CA ARG A 105 2.59 -1.45 -17.19
C ARG A 105 2.06 -1.47 -15.76
N VAL A 106 2.76 -0.78 -14.86
CA VAL A 106 2.25 -0.43 -13.53
C VAL A 106 1.85 1.04 -13.53
N ALA A 107 0.62 1.33 -13.14
CA ALA A 107 0.10 2.69 -13.03
C ALA A 107 -0.28 2.97 -11.59
N ILE A 108 0.29 4.03 -11.03
CA ILE A 108 -0.04 4.57 -9.72
C ILE A 108 -0.87 5.83 -9.95
N GLY A 109 -1.99 5.98 -9.26
CA GLY A 109 -2.76 7.21 -9.23
C GLY A 109 -2.72 7.78 -7.83
N ILE A 110 -2.29 9.03 -7.65
CA ILE A 110 -2.26 9.71 -6.35
C ILE A 110 -3.18 10.92 -6.42
N LYS A 111 -4.16 11.02 -5.51
CA LYS A 111 -5.02 12.20 -5.46
C LYS A 111 -4.20 13.43 -5.06
N PRO A 112 -4.41 14.59 -5.72
CA PRO A 112 -3.80 15.83 -5.28
C PRO A 112 -4.37 16.30 -3.92
N PRO A 113 -3.65 17.19 -3.21
CA PRO A 113 -4.05 17.76 -1.92
C PRO A 113 -5.53 18.10 -1.77
N ARG A 114 -6.06 18.91 -2.70
CA ARG A 114 -7.46 19.36 -2.71
C ARG A 114 -8.48 18.22 -2.72
N LEU A 115 -8.14 17.07 -3.30
CA LEU A 115 -9.01 15.89 -3.30
C LEU A 115 -8.79 15.00 -2.07
N LEU A 116 -7.58 15.01 -1.48
CA LEU A 116 -7.29 14.32 -0.23
C LEU A 116 -7.99 14.95 0.97
N GLU A 117 -8.20 16.27 0.95
CA GLU A 117 -8.89 17.02 2.01
C GLU A 117 -10.36 16.61 2.16
N VAL A 118 -11.04 16.40 1.04
CA VAL A 118 -12.47 16.04 0.97
C VAL A 118 -12.71 14.53 0.91
N SER A 119 -11.65 13.72 0.93
CA SER A 119 -11.77 12.25 0.93
C SER A 119 -12.25 11.74 2.28
N ASP A 120 -12.99 10.63 2.26
CA ASP A 120 -13.50 9.98 3.46
C ASP A 120 -12.34 9.34 4.24
N LYS A 121 -12.16 9.76 5.50
CA LYS A 121 -11.08 9.32 6.39
C LYS A 121 -11.50 8.23 7.37
N SER A 122 -12.75 7.76 7.33
CA SER A 122 -13.36 6.84 8.32
C SER A 122 -12.55 5.56 8.57
N ILE A 123 -11.96 4.96 7.53
CA ILE A 123 -11.09 3.79 7.68
C ILE A 123 -9.71 4.21 8.21
N GLY A 124 -9.14 5.27 7.63
CA GLY A 124 -7.79 5.72 7.95
C GLY A 124 -7.62 6.13 9.43
N VAL A 125 -8.64 6.74 10.04
CA VAL A 125 -8.59 7.14 11.46
C VAL A 125 -8.47 5.97 12.45
N LEU A 126 -8.86 4.76 12.02
CA LEU A 126 -8.75 3.54 12.83
C LEU A 126 -7.33 2.97 12.84
N MET A 127 -6.49 3.35 11.86
CA MET A 127 -5.18 2.73 11.64
C MET A 127 -4.03 3.71 11.78
N PHE A 128 -4.15 4.88 11.16
CA PHE A 128 -3.04 5.81 10.99
C PHE A 128 -3.03 6.89 12.06
N ILE A 129 -1.83 7.31 12.44
CA ILE A 129 -1.60 8.57 13.14
C ILE A 129 -1.94 9.69 12.15
N GLU A 130 -2.75 10.67 12.58
CA GLU A 130 -3.18 11.75 11.70
C GLU A 130 -1.98 12.59 11.26
N GLU A 131 -1.78 12.67 9.95
CA GLU A 131 -0.79 13.57 9.34
C GLU A 131 -1.49 14.83 8.81
N LYS A 132 -1.07 15.98 9.36
CA LYS A 132 -1.62 17.30 9.01
C LYS A 132 -0.82 17.97 7.91
N ASP A 133 0.46 17.66 7.79
CA ASP A 133 1.29 18.21 6.72
C ASP A 133 1.00 17.47 5.41
N VAL A 134 0.48 18.22 4.44
CA VAL A 134 0.14 17.70 3.11
C VAL A 134 1.35 17.13 2.37
N LYS A 135 2.54 17.70 2.55
CA LYS A 135 3.78 17.24 1.89
C LYS A 135 4.21 15.89 2.45
N ILE A 136 4.13 15.73 3.77
CA ILE A 136 4.41 14.45 4.44
C ILE A 136 3.38 13.41 4.02
N LYS A 137 2.09 13.78 3.96
CA LYS A 137 1.02 12.89 3.51
C LYS A 137 1.20 12.44 2.05
N LEU A 138 1.57 13.34 1.14
CA LEU A 138 1.88 12.97 -0.24
C LEU A 138 3.14 12.09 -0.32
N SER A 139 4.14 12.36 0.51
CA SER A 139 5.35 11.53 0.58
C SER A 139 5.03 10.11 1.05
N HIS A 140 4.18 9.99 2.08
CA HIS A 140 3.63 8.72 2.56
C HIS A 140 2.97 7.97 1.41
N LEU A 141 1.96 8.56 0.76
CA LEU A 141 1.20 7.90 -0.31
C LEU A 141 2.11 7.46 -1.47
N THR A 142 3.02 8.34 -1.88
CA THR A 142 3.96 8.04 -2.97
C THR A 142 4.85 6.84 -2.62
N CYS A 143 5.40 6.81 -1.41
CA CYS A 143 6.24 5.70 -0.95
C CYS A 143 5.46 4.39 -0.84
N HIS A 144 4.24 4.45 -0.30
CA HIS A 144 3.37 3.30 -0.12
C HIS A 144 3.06 2.63 -1.47
N GLU A 145 2.56 3.41 -2.43
CA GLU A 145 2.19 2.90 -3.75
C GLU A 145 3.42 2.46 -4.57
N LEU A 146 4.55 3.17 -4.45
CA LEU A 146 5.80 2.74 -5.08
C LEU A 146 6.27 1.39 -4.53
N THR A 147 6.06 1.11 -3.25
CA THR A 147 6.39 -0.19 -2.67
C THR A 147 5.58 -1.30 -3.33
N HIS A 148 4.28 -1.09 -3.55
CA HIS A 148 3.44 -2.02 -4.32
C HIS A 148 3.92 -2.20 -5.75
N ALA A 149 4.32 -1.11 -6.42
CA ALA A 149 4.83 -1.19 -7.78
C ALA A 149 6.12 -2.01 -7.87
N CYS A 150 7.04 -1.83 -6.91
CA CYS A 150 8.29 -2.59 -6.84
C CYS A 150 8.05 -4.07 -6.54
N SER A 151 7.05 -4.40 -5.71
CA SER A 151 6.75 -5.77 -5.29
C SER A 151 5.79 -6.53 -6.22
N VAL A 152 5.19 -5.87 -7.22
CA VAL A 152 4.09 -6.43 -8.04
C VAL A 152 4.42 -7.77 -8.72
N HIS A 153 5.70 -8.00 -9.04
CA HIS A 153 6.17 -9.21 -9.70
C HIS A 153 6.18 -10.43 -8.77
N LEU A 154 6.25 -10.21 -7.45
CA LEU A 154 6.26 -11.25 -6.42
C LEU A 154 4.86 -11.84 -6.15
N LYS A 155 3.79 -11.13 -6.54
CA LYS A 155 2.39 -11.52 -6.28
C LYS A 155 2.13 -11.81 -4.80
N LEU A 156 2.57 -10.89 -3.95
CA LEU A 156 2.45 -11.02 -2.49
C LEU A 156 0.97 -11.15 -2.06
N PRO A 157 0.69 -11.90 -0.98
CA PRO A 157 -0.61 -11.85 -0.34
C PRO A 157 -0.89 -10.44 0.18
N ALA A 158 -2.17 -10.03 0.22
CA ALA A 158 -2.55 -8.65 0.53
C ALA A 158 -1.97 -8.15 1.86
N TRP A 159 -2.04 -8.95 2.92
CA TRP A 159 -1.49 -8.59 4.23
C TRP A 159 0.01 -8.22 4.17
N LEU A 160 0.79 -8.98 3.39
CA LEU A 160 2.23 -8.78 3.29
C LEU A 160 2.53 -7.58 2.40
N ASN A 161 1.79 -7.42 1.31
CA ASN A 161 1.94 -6.29 0.40
C ASN A 161 1.64 -4.95 1.08
N GLU A 162 0.53 -4.88 1.84
CA GLU A 162 0.18 -3.71 2.68
C GLU A 162 1.20 -3.50 3.81
N GLY A 163 1.60 -4.59 4.47
CA GLY A 163 2.53 -4.54 5.59
C GLY A 163 3.90 -3.97 5.21
N ILE A 164 4.52 -4.47 4.13
CA ILE A 164 5.81 -3.93 3.68
C ILE A 164 5.67 -2.48 3.21
N ALA A 165 4.56 -2.11 2.57
CA ALA A 165 4.34 -0.74 2.14
C ALA A 165 4.24 0.22 3.32
N ALA A 166 3.48 -0.14 4.37
CA ALA A 166 3.38 0.64 5.59
C ALA A 166 4.71 0.74 6.35
N VAL A 167 5.43 -0.37 6.52
CA VAL A 167 6.75 -0.35 7.19
C VAL A 167 7.79 0.44 6.38
N THR A 168 7.71 0.44 5.05
CA THR A 168 8.59 1.27 4.22
C THR A 168 8.34 2.76 4.44
N VAL A 169 7.08 3.16 4.56
CA VAL A 169 6.71 4.55 4.88
C VAL A 169 7.32 4.95 6.21
N ASP A 170 7.21 4.12 7.24
CA ASP A 170 7.79 4.42 8.55
C ASP A 170 9.31 4.61 8.48
N ARG A 171 10.00 3.76 7.70
CA ARG A 171 11.44 3.87 7.45
C ARG A 171 11.82 5.10 6.63
N LEU A 172 10.97 5.53 5.69
CA LEU A 172 11.20 6.76 4.91
C LEU A 172 11.01 8.02 5.77
N LEU A 173 9.97 8.03 6.59
CA LEU A 173 9.60 9.19 7.41
C LEU A 173 10.29 9.20 8.78
N GLU A 174 11.04 8.14 9.09
CA GLU A 174 11.76 7.94 10.36
C GLU A 174 10.85 8.08 11.59
N LYS A 175 9.58 7.67 11.42
CA LYS A 175 8.56 7.70 12.47
C LYS A 175 7.52 6.63 12.20
N GLN A 176 6.89 6.15 13.27
CA GLN A 176 5.77 5.25 13.16
C GLN A 176 4.54 5.99 12.60
N THR A 177 3.87 5.41 11.59
CA THR A 177 2.65 6.00 11.00
C THR A 177 1.36 5.25 11.33
N ILE A 178 1.46 3.98 11.75
CA ILE A 178 0.35 3.20 12.27
C ILE A 178 0.26 3.39 13.78
N ARG A 179 -0.94 3.63 14.33
CA ARG A 179 -1.10 3.92 15.77
C ARG A 179 -0.68 2.72 16.62
N SER A 180 0.02 2.95 17.73
CA SER A 180 0.40 1.88 18.67
C SER A 180 -0.82 1.17 19.26
N ASP A 181 -1.88 1.92 19.60
CA ASP A 181 -3.13 1.38 20.13
C ASP A 181 -3.91 0.50 19.15
N SER A 182 -3.55 0.50 17.86
CA SER A 182 -4.10 -0.44 16.88
C SER A 182 -3.73 -1.89 17.18
N LEU A 183 -2.68 -2.16 17.99
CA LEU A 183 -2.37 -3.50 18.51
C LEU A 183 -3.56 -4.11 19.26
N GLU A 184 -4.40 -3.30 19.91
CA GLU A 184 -5.59 -3.81 20.60
C GLU A 184 -6.61 -4.43 19.62
N LEU A 185 -6.64 -3.98 18.36
CA LEU A 185 -7.50 -4.57 17.33
C LEU A 185 -7.14 -6.04 17.10
N LEU A 186 -5.85 -6.39 17.21
CA LEU A 186 -5.38 -7.78 17.07
C LEU A 186 -5.93 -8.71 18.17
N ARG A 187 -6.20 -8.15 19.35
CA ARG A 187 -6.78 -8.87 20.48
C ARG A 187 -8.31 -8.97 20.38
N LYS A 188 -8.96 -7.85 20.01
CA LYS A 188 -10.43 -7.70 20.04
C LYS A 188 -11.12 -8.35 18.84
N PHE A 189 -10.46 -8.46 17.70
CA PHE A 189 -11.07 -8.99 16.48
C PHE A 189 -11.36 -10.50 16.61
N LYS A 190 -12.63 -10.87 16.39
CA LYS A 190 -13.13 -12.23 16.69
C LYS A 190 -12.67 -13.29 15.69
N THR A 191 -12.53 -12.92 14.42
CA THR A 191 -12.27 -13.87 13.33
C THR A 191 -10.78 -13.90 13.01
N LYS A 192 -10.09 -14.96 13.45
CA LYS A 192 -8.65 -15.17 13.20
C LYS A 192 -8.41 -16.08 11.99
N GLU A 193 -9.16 -15.84 10.92
CA GLU A 193 -9.01 -16.58 9.67
C GLU A 193 -7.82 -16.07 8.86
N LYS A 194 -7.44 -16.84 7.85
CA LYS A 194 -6.43 -16.44 6.87
C LYS A 194 -6.81 -15.09 6.23
N PRO A 195 -5.87 -14.12 6.15
CA PRO A 195 -6.15 -12.83 5.54
C PRO A 195 -6.72 -12.94 4.12
N PRO A 196 -7.76 -12.14 3.80
CA PRO A 196 -8.42 -12.19 2.52
C PRO A 196 -7.54 -11.65 1.38
N THR A 197 -7.84 -12.06 0.16
CA THR A 197 -7.35 -11.38 -1.05
C THR A 197 -7.92 -9.96 -1.16
N TYR A 198 -7.27 -9.05 -1.89
CA TYR A 198 -7.79 -7.70 -2.19
C TYR A 198 -9.24 -7.66 -2.69
N GLN A 199 -9.64 -8.63 -3.53
CA GLN A 199 -11.01 -8.73 -4.04
C GLN A 199 -12.03 -8.94 -2.91
N LYS A 200 -11.72 -9.81 -1.96
CA LYS A 200 -12.56 -10.09 -0.79
C LYS A 200 -12.51 -8.94 0.21
N LEU A 201 -11.33 -8.39 0.47
CA LEU A 201 -11.12 -7.29 1.43
C LEU A 201 -12.01 -6.07 1.12
N SER A 202 -12.09 -5.67 -0.14
CA SER A 202 -12.94 -4.55 -0.60
C SER A 202 -14.46 -4.73 -0.43
N ARG A 203 -14.91 -5.91 0.02
CA ARG A 203 -16.32 -6.21 0.32
C ARG A 203 -16.61 -6.24 1.82
N LEU A 204 -15.58 -6.15 2.65
CA LEU A 204 -15.70 -6.14 4.11
C LEU A 204 -16.05 -4.72 4.61
N ASP A 205 -16.44 -4.64 5.88
CA ASP A 205 -16.64 -3.37 6.56
C ASP A 205 -15.31 -2.68 6.92
N ALA A 206 -15.42 -1.43 7.38
CA ALA A 206 -14.27 -0.59 7.72
C ALA A 206 -13.40 -1.20 8.84
N GLU A 207 -14.01 -1.84 9.84
CA GLU A 207 -13.30 -2.45 10.97
C GLU A 207 -12.46 -3.65 10.53
N ALA A 208 -13.03 -4.53 9.69
CA ALA A 208 -12.29 -5.67 9.15
C ALA A 208 -11.18 -5.23 8.19
N ILE A 209 -11.41 -4.18 7.37
CA ILE A 209 -10.35 -3.59 6.53
C ILE A 209 -9.21 -3.07 7.41
N ALA A 210 -9.55 -2.32 8.47
CA ALA A 210 -8.57 -1.80 9.42
C ALA A 210 -7.78 -2.92 10.10
N TYR A 211 -8.47 -3.95 10.60
CA TYR A 211 -7.84 -5.12 11.22
C TYR A 211 -6.80 -5.77 10.32
N TYR A 212 -7.14 -6.09 9.06
CA TYR A 212 -6.18 -6.78 8.18
C TYR A 212 -5.01 -5.89 7.74
N GLY A 213 -5.23 -4.57 7.60
CA GLY A 213 -4.13 -3.63 7.35
C GLY A 213 -3.18 -3.52 8.54
N VAL A 214 -3.73 -3.41 9.74
CA VAL A 214 -2.98 -3.37 11.01
C VAL A 214 -2.23 -4.68 11.26
N LEU A 215 -2.88 -5.82 11.04
CA LEU A 215 -2.24 -7.14 11.10
C LEU A 215 -1.05 -7.22 10.14
N GLY A 216 -1.21 -6.77 8.90
CA GLY A 216 -0.13 -6.75 7.92
C GLY A 216 1.07 -5.95 8.38
N TYR A 217 0.84 -4.72 8.82
CA TYR A 217 1.88 -3.83 9.34
C TYR A 217 2.62 -4.44 10.54
N TRP A 218 1.91 -4.80 11.60
CA TRP A 218 2.54 -5.30 12.81
C TRP A 218 3.22 -6.65 12.61
N PHE A 219 2.71 -7.48 11.70
CA PHE A 219 3.35 -8.76 11.42
C PHE A 219 4.67 -8.56 10.67
N VAL A 220 4.73 -7.64 9.72
CA VAL A 220 6.00 -7.29 9.05
C VAL A 220 7.00 -6.69 10.04
N LYS A 221 6.56 -5.76 10.92
CA LYS A 221 7.42 -5.20 11.97
C LYS A 221 7.97 -6.30 12.88
N TYR A 222 7.09 -7.18 13.37
CA TYR A 222 7.47 -8.34 14.20
C TYR A 222 8.49 -9.26 13.51
N LEU A 223 8.27 -9.61 12.24
CA LEU A 223 9.19 -10.46 11.49
C LEU A 223 10.57 -9.83 11.35
N GLU A 224 10.62 -8.53 11.06
CA GLU A 224 11.88 -7.80 10.91
C GLU A 224 12.60 -7.57 12.25
N ASP A 225 11.87 -7.48 13.36
CA ASP A 225 12.48 -7.35 14.70
C ASP A 225 13.06 -8.69 15.18
N VAL A 226 12.34 -9.80 14.99
CA VAL A 226 12.75 -11.13 15.46
C VAL A 226 13.74 -11.81 14.51
N ARG A 227 13.67 -11.47 13.22
CA ARG A 227 14.53 -11.99 12.14
C ARG A 227 14.91 -10.90 11.13
N PRO A 228 15.83 -9.98 11.49
CA PRO A 228 16.23 -8.89 10.60
C PRO A 228 16.66 -9.35 9.21
N GLY A 229 16.04 -8.80 8.16
CA GLY A 229 16.38 -9.08 6.77
C GLY A 229 15.82 -10.40 6.22
N PHE A 230 15.05 -11.16 7.02
CA PHE A 230 14.39 -12.38 6.55
C PHE A 230 13.51 -12.13 5.32
N LEU A 231 12.69 -11.07 5.34
CA LEU A 231 11.80 -10.76 4.21
C LEU A 231 12.59 -10.37 2.96
N LYS A 232 13.68 -9.60 3.12
CA LYS A 232 14.59 -9.25 2.01
C LYS A 232 15.21 -10.49 1.36
N GLN A 233 15.64 -11.46 2.16
CA GLN A 233 16.17 -12.74 1.66
C GLN A 233 15.08 -13.55 0.96
N LEU A 234 13.89 -13.61 1.56
CA LEU A 234 12.73 -14.30 0.99
C LEU A 234 12.33 -13.73 -0.38
N PHE A 235 12.36 -12.41 -0.54
CA PHE A 235 12.05 -11.73 -1.81
C PHE A 235 13.14 -11.87 -2.88
N SER A 236 14.37 -12.20 -2.48
CA SER A 236 15.49 -12.41 -3.42
C SER A 236 15.43 -13.78 -4.11
N SER A 237 14.61 -14.70 -3.60
CA SER A 237 14.46 -16.05 -4.16
C SER A 237 13.42 -16.08 -5.28
N PRO A 238 13.60 -16.91 -6.33
CA PRO A 238 12.62 -17.04 -7.41
C PRO A 238 11.21 -17.34 -6.88
N PRO A 239 10.18 -16.58 -7.30
CA PRO A 239 8.89 -16.63 -6.65
C PRO A 239 8.16 -17.93 -6.96
N VAL A 240 7.78 -18.67 -5.90
CA VAL A 240 6.61 -19.54 -5.94
C VAL A 240 5.53 -18.81 -5.15
N SER A 241 4.62 -18.13 -5.85
CA SER A 241 3.58 -17.22 -5.29
C SER A 241 2.52 -17.91 -4.41
N ARG A 242 2.88 -18.99 -3.72
CA ARG A 242 2.02 -19.83 -2.87
C ARG A 242 2.72 -20.36 -1.62
N ILE A 243 4.00 -20.03 -1.40
CA ILE A 243 4.77 -20.60 -0.28
C ILE A 243 5.03 -19.62 0.87
N PHE A 244 4.64 -18.34 0.77
CA PHE A 244 4.92 -17.34 1.82
C PHE A 244 4.47 -17.81 3.21
N ASP A 245 3.19 -18.19 3.36
CA ASP A 245 2.68 -18.69 4.65
C ASP A 245 3.46 -19.91 5.14
N LYS A 246 3.86 -20.83 4.26
CA LYS A 246 4.63 -22.03 4.61
C LYS A 246 6.03 -21.68 5.09
N VAL A 247 6.72 -20.80 4.38
CA VAL A 247 8.09 -20.37 4.72
C VAL A 247 8.10 -19.57 6.01
N ILE A 248 7.13 -18.66 6.18
CA ILE A 248 6.98 -17.87 7.41
C ILE A 248 6.62 -18.77 8.60
N ALA A 249 5.70 -19.73 8.41
CA ALA A 249 5.35 -20.68 9.47
C ALA A 249 6.57 -21.50 9.91
N ALA A 250 7.38 -21.98 8.96
CA ALA A 250 8.62 -22.70 9.26
C ALA A 250 9.65 -21.81 9.99
N GLU A 251 9.83 -20.55 9.57
CA GLU A 251 10.75 -19.62 10.22
C GLU A 251 10.35 -19.29 11.67
N LEU A 252 9.05 -19.26 11.94
CA LEU A 252 8.49 -18.99 13.27
C LEU A 252 8.34 -20.25 14.14
N ASP A 253 8.69 -21.42 13.62
CA ASP A 253 8.47 -22.73 14.27
C ASP A 253 6.99 -22.97 14.64
N ILE A 254 6.09 -22.69 13.69
CA ILE A 254 4.65 -22.87 13.84
C ILE A 254 4.13 -23.81 12.75
N GLU A 255 3.16 -24.66 13.10
CA GLU A 255 2.39 -25.40 12.11
C GLU A 255 1.59 -24.46 11.19
N LEU A 256 1.66 -24.70 9.89
CA LEU A 256 1.01 -23.86 8.87
C LEU A 256 -0.49 -23.63 9.15
N ASP A 257 -1.20 -24.66 9.59
CA ASP A 257 -2.65 -24.59 9.85
C ASP A 257 -2.99 -23.75 11.08
N SER A 258 -2.03 -23.54 11.99
CA SER A 258 -2.19 -22.67 13.17
C SER A 258 -1.59 -21.28 13.00
N LEU A 259 -0.95 -20.97 11.87
CA LEU A 259 -0.25 -19.70 11.66
C LEU A 259 -1.17 -18.52 11.97
N TRP A 260 -2.33 -18.44 11.30
CA TRP A 260 -3.21 -17.27 11.38
C TRP A 260 -3.98 -17.16 12.70
N SER A 261 -4.14 -18.26 13.44
CA SER A 261 -4.75 -18.23 14.77
C SER A 261 -3.76 -17.82 15.87
N LYS A 262 -2.46 -18.13 15.71
CA LYS A 262 -1.39 -17.81 16.68
C LYS A 262 -0.75 -16.44 16.47
N VAL A 263 -0.51 -16.04 15.22
CA VAL A 263 0.21 -14.80 14.87
C VAL A 263 -0.30 -13.55 15.60
N PRO A 264 -1.61 -13.26 15.64
CA PRO A 264 -2.10 -12.07 16.35
C PRO A 264 -1.70 -12.04 17.84
N GLY A 265 -1.72 -13.20 18.51
CA GLY A 265 -1.34 -13.31 19.93
C GLY A 265 0.18 -13.16 20.13
N MET A 266 0.98 -13.69 19.21
CA MET A 266 2.45 -13.56 19.26
C MET A 266 2.89 -12.11 19.06
N ILE A 267 2.33 -11.43 18.06
CA ILE A 267 2.60 -10.01 17.81
C ILE A 267 2.24 -9.18 19.03
N PHE A 268 1.04 -9.38 19.58
CA PHE A 268 0.57 -8.65 20.76
C PHE A 268 1.51 -8.86 21.96
N ALA A 269 1.81 -10.11 22.30
CA ALA A 269 2.68 -10.44 23.42
C ALA A 269 4.09 -9.87 23.26
N TYR A 270 4.64 -9.86 22.04
CA TYR A 270 5.94 -9.27 21.75
C TYR A 270 5.96 -7.76 22.01
N PHE A 271 5.05 -7.00 21.37
CA PHE A 271 5.04 -5.55 21.49
C PHE A 271 4.55 -5.03 22.85
N GLU A 272 3.74 -5.81 23.57
CA GLU A 272 3.37 -5.48 24.97
C GLU A 272 4.60 -5.51 25.90
N MET A 273 5.55 -6.42 25.65
CA MET A 273 6.78 -6.52 26.45
C MET A 273 7.85 -5.52 26.04
N THR A 274 7.94 -5.17 24.75
CA THR A 274 9.00 -4.29 24.22
C THR A 274 8.61 -2.82 24.16
N GLU A 275 7.32 -2.49 24.13
CA GLU A 275 6.79 -1.12 24.18
C GLU A 275 5.92 -0.88 25.44
N PRO A 276 6.40 -1.16 26.67
CA PRO A 276 5.61 -0.96 27.88
C PRO A 276 5.45 0.53 28.16
N GLY A 277 4.34 1.12 27.70
CA GLY A 277 3.80 2.37 28.22
C GLY A 277 4.02 3.62 27.36
N THR A 278 2.98 3.96 26.57
CA THR A 278 2.51 5.34 26.41
C THR A 278 1.11 5.50 27.01
N GLY A 279 0.77 4.69 28.01
CA GLY A 279 -0.55 4.63 28.64
C GLY A 279 -0.46 4.80 30.16
N ALA A 280 0.04 5.95 30.61
CA ALA A 280 -0.17 6.49 31.96
C ALA A 280 0.28 7.97 32.00
N GLU A 281 -0.52 8.85 31.41
CA GLU A 281 -0.74 10.22 31.89
C GLU A 281 -2.22 10.57 31.74
#